data_AF-A0A843TMQ2-F1
#
_entry.id   AF-A0A843TMQ2-F1
#
_cell.length_a   1.000
_cell.length_b   1.000
_cell.length_c   1.000
_cell.angle_alpha   90.00
_cell.angle_beta   90.00
_cell.angle_gamma   90.00
#
_symmetry.space_group_name_H-M   'P 1'
#
loop_
_entity.id
_entity.type
_entity.pdbx_description
1 polymer ?
#
loop_
_entity_poly.entity_id
_entity_poly.type
_entity_poly.pdbx_seq_one_letter_code
_entity_poly.pdbx_strand_id
1 'polypeptide(L)'
;MKDIEKDLLFACVEQDDKKKISLNCKAKNILCCALSKKEFNRISACKSAMEMWDKLRITFEGTDKVKETRIDSLVAQNERFQMQPVETIT
;
A
#
# COMPACT_ATOMS: atom_id res chain seq x y z
N MET A 1 12.85 42.17 -12.80
CA MET A 1 11.85 41.30 -13.47
C MET A 1 12.04 39.84 -13.11
N LYS A 2 13.29 39.31 -13.08
CA LYS A 2 13.59 37.93 -12.66
C LYS A 2 13.28 37.62 -11.19
N ASP A 3 13.32 38.60 -10.30
CA ASP A 3 13.10 38.39 -8.86
C ASP A 3 11.62 38.17 -8.51
N ILE A 4 10.71 38.89 -9.19
CA ILE A 4 9.25 38.74 -9.01
C ILE A 4 8.78 37.35 -9.45
N GLU A 5 9.36 36.83 -10.54
CA GLU A 5 9.03 35.50 -11.07
C GLU A 5 9.46 34.38 -10.09
N LYS A 6 10.59 34.60 -9.39
CA LYS A 6 11.12 33.70 -8.38
C LYS A 6 10.29 33.72 -7.10
N ASP A 7 9.86 34.90 -6.68
CA ASP A 7 8.97 35.08 -5.52
C ASP A 7 7.58 34.48 -5.77
N LEU A 8 7.05 34.64 -6.99
CA LEU A 8 5.78 34.04 -7.41
C LEU A 8 5.87 32.51 -7.46
N LEU A 9 6.95 31.97 -8.01
CA LEU A 9 7.21 30.53 -8.04
C LEU A 9 7.32 29.95 -6.63
N PHE A 10 8.02 30.64 -5.72
CA PHE A 10 8.16 30.24 -4.33
C PHE A 10 6.80 30.23 -3.60
N ALA A 11 5.98 31.26 -3.79
CA ALA A 11 4.65 31.33 -3.19
C ALA A 11 3.70 30.21 -3.68
N CYS A 12 3.75 29.87 -4.97
CA CYS A 12 2.97 28.75 -5.52
C CYS A 12 3.42 27.40 -4.94
N VAL A 13 4.74 27.18 -4.82
CA VAL A 13 5.30 25.97 -4.21
C VAL A 13 4.87 25.84 -2.75
N GLU A 14 4.89 26.92 -1.97
CA GLU A 14 4.40 26.90 -0.59
C GLU A 14 2.90 26.59 -0.48
N GLN A 15 2.08 27.11 -1.40
CA GLN A 15 0.64 26.81 -1.44
C GLN A 15 0.39 25.33 -1.75
N ASP A 16 1.13 24.76 -2.70
CA ASP A 16 1.03 23.34 -3.05
C ASP A 16 1.44 22.44 -1.89
N ASP A 17 2.50 22.80 -1.17
CA ASP A 17 2.94 22.02 -0.01
C ASP A 17 1.94 22.11 1.15
N LYS A 18 1.36 23.29 1.41
CA LYS A 18 0.24 23.43 2.37
C LYS A 18 -0.94 22.54 1.98
N LYS A 19 -1.28 22.47 0.69
CA LYS A 19 -2.36 21.61 0.17
C LYS A 19 -2.03 20.13 0.36
N LYS A 20 -0.81 19.69 0.05
CA LYS A 20 -0.36 18.30 0.27
C LYS A 20 -0.42 17.91 1.75
N ILE A 21 0.05 18.79 2.65
CA ILE A 21 -0.01 18.55 4.10
C ILE A 21 -1.47 18.40 4.55
N SER A 22 -2.36 19.29 4.11
CA SER A 22 -3.79 19.21 4.44
C SER A 22 -4.42 17.89 3.97
N LEU A 23 -4.15 17.48 2.72
CA LEU A 23 -4.65 16.22 2.17
C LEU A 23 -4.10 15.01 2.93
N ASN A 24 -2.81 15.02 3.26
CA ASN A 24 -2.19 13.97 4.06
C ASN A 24 -2.84 13.88 5.45
N CYS A 25 -3.08 14.99 6.15
CA CYS A 25 -3.77 15.00 7.44
C CYS A 25 -5.19 14.43 7.34
N LYS A 26 -5.95 14.82 6.30
CA LYS A 26 -7.30 14.29 6.05
C LYS A 26 -7.27 12.78 5.82
N ALA A 27 -6.35 12.30 4.97
CA ALA A 27 -6.20 10.88 4.68
C ALA A 27 -5.79 10.08 5.93
N LYS A 28 -4.85 10.59 6.73
CA LYS A 28 -4.49 9.99 8.03
C LYS A 28 -5.71 9.86 8.93
N ASN A 29 -6.50 10.93 9.07
CA ASN A 29 -7.69 10.92 9.91
C ASN A 29 -8.70 9.85 9.46
N ILE A 30 -8.99 9.78 8.16
CA ILE A 30 -9.90 8.77 7.59
C ILE A 30 -9.39 7.36 7.89
N LEU A 31 -8.09 7.09 7.65
CA LEU A 31 -7.49 5.79 7.95
C LEU A 31 -7.58 5.44 9.43
N CYS A 32 -7.27 6.38 10.33
CA CYS A 32 -7.36 6.16 11.78
C CYS A 32 -8.79 5.83 12.23
N CYS A 33 -9.79 6.52 11.67
CA CYS A 33 -11.20 6.31 12.03
C CYS A 33 -11.77 5.00 11.48
N ALA A 34 -11.28 4.52 10.33
CA ALA A 34 -11.78 3.30 9.70
C ALA A 34 -11.23 2.01 10.33
N LEU A 35 -10.13 2.08 11.08
CA LEU A 35 -9.41 0.92 11.57
C LEU A 35 -9.79 0.53 13.00
N SER A 36 -9.75 -0.77 13.27
CA SER A 36 -9.80 -1.27 14.65
C SER A 36 -8.55 -0.87 15.43
N LYS A 37 -8.64 -0.84 16.77
CA LYS A 37 -7.50 -0.53 17.65
C LYS A 37 -6.27 -1.39 17.36
N LYS A 38 -6.47 -2.67 17.03
CA LYS A 38 -5.40 -3.61 16.70
C LYS A 38 -4.66 -3.19 15.44
N GLU A 39 -5.39 -2.88 14.37
CA GLU A 39 -4.77 -2.49 13.10
C GLU A 39 -4.16 -1.09 13.18
N PHE A 40 -4.81 -0.16 13.90
CA PHE A 40 -4.25 1.16 14.16
C PHE A 40 -2.88 1.08 14.87
N ASN A 41 -2.74 0.22 15.89
CA ASN A 41 -1.47 0.05 16.60
C ASN A 41 -0.30 -0.37 15.69
N ARG A 42 -0.58 -1.04 14.56
CA ARG A 42 0.44 -1.50 13.61
C ARG A 42 0.96 -0.37 12.72
N ILE A 43 0.16 0.67 12.53
CA ILE A 43 0.47 1.80 11.62
C ILE A 43 0.64 3.14 12.36
N SER A 44 0.51 3.16 13.68
CA SER A 44 0.56 4.37 14.51
C SER A 44 1.89 5.13 14.40
N ALA A 45 2.99 4.42 14.13
CA ALA A 45 4.32 5.01 13.95
C ALA A 45 4.54 5.62 12.54
N CYS A 46 3.61 5.44 11.59
CA CYS A 46 3.77 5.93 10.22
C CYS A 46 3.66 7.46 10.16
N LYS A 47 4.52 8.08 9.35
CA LYS A 47 4.61 9.54 9.24
C LYS A 47 3.57 10.10 8.28
N SER A 48 3.35 9.42 7.15
CA SER A 48 2.41 9.83 6.09
C SER A 48 1.25 8.85 5.94
N ALA A 49 0.14 9.34 5.36
CA ALA A 49 -0.99 8.48 4.99
C ALA A 49 -0.58 7.42 3.97
N MET A 50 0.37 7.73 3.09
CA MET A 50 0.91 6.78 2.11
C MET A 50 1.63 5.62 2.80
N GLU A 51 2.46 5.90 3.81
CA GLU A 51 3.15 4.87 4.58
C GLU A 51 2.16 4.01 5.38
N MET A 52 1.12 4.63 5.94
CA MET A 52 0.01 3.92 6.60
C MET A 52 -0.68 2.96 5.62
N TRP A 53 -1.07 3.47 4.45
CA TRP A 53 -1.73 2.69 3.40
C TRP A 53 -0.86 1.52 2.90
N ASP A 54 0.43 1.77 2.66
CA ASP A 54 1.34 0.75 2.16
C ASP A 54 1.52 -0.40 3.16
N LYS A 55 1.69 -0.09 4.45
CA LYS A 55 1.77 -1.13 5.50
C LYS A 55 0.48 -1.94 5.62
N LEU A 56 -0.69 -1.31 5.51
CA LEU A 56 -1.97 -2.03 5.50
C LEU A 56 -2.04 -2.97 4.29
N ARG A 57 -1.76 -2.45 3.09
CA ARG A 57 -1.75 -3.23 1.85
C ARG A 57 -0.85 -4.45 1.97
N ILE A 58 0.40 -4.28 2.41
CA ILE A 58 1.34 -5.38 2.59
C ILE A 58 0.83 -6.40 3.62
N THR A 59 0.22 -5.93 4.72
CA THR A 59 -0.29 -6.81 5.79
C THR A 59 -1.46 -7.69 5.32
N PHE A 60 -2.37 -7.14 4.50
CA PHE A 60 -3.58 -7.86 4.09
C PHE A 60 -3.43 -8.61 2.76
N GLU A 61 -2.72 -8.03 1.80
CA GLU A 61 -2.54 -8.64 0.48
C GLU A 61 -1.25 -9.47 0.38
N GLY A 62 -0.32 -9.27 1.30
CA GLY A 62 1.04 -9.80 1.21
C GLY A 62 1.94 -8.97 0.30
N THR A 63 3.23 -9.25 0.35
CA THR A 63 4.23 -8.66 -0.56
C THR A 63 4.19 -9.36 -1.91
N ASP A 64 4.69 -8.68 -2.95
CA ASP A 64 4.81 -9.28 -4.29
C ASP A 64 5.62 -10.57 -4.25
N LYS A 65 6.68 -10.61 -3.43
CA LYS A 65 7.47 -11.83 -3.24
C LYS A 65 6.67 -13.00 -2.67
N VAL A 66 5.78 -12.75 -1.71
CA VAL A 66 4.89 -13.78 -1.15
C VAL A 66 3.90 -14.27 -2.21
N LYS A 67 3.36 -13.34 -3.01
CA LYS A 67 2.44 -13.65 -4.11
C LYS A 67 3.14 -14.51 -5.19
N GLU A 68 4.33 -14.13 -5.63
CA GLU A 68 5.16 -14.89 -6.57
C GLU A 68 5.46 -16.29 -6.03
N THR A 69 5.96 -16.39 -4.80
CA THR A 69 6.28 -17.69 -4.17
C THR A 69 5.06 -18.61 -4.10
N ARG A 70 3.87 -18.04 -3.86
CA ARG A 70 2.62 -18.82 -3.86
C ARG A 70 2.28 -19.33 -5.26
N ILE A 71 2.48 -18.53 -6.30
CA ILE A 71 2.28 -18.94 -7.69
C ILE A 71 3.25 -20.08 -8.04
N ASP A 72 4.54 -19.90 -7.77
CA ASP A 72 5.57 -20.91 -8.06
C ASP A 72 5.27 -22.23 -7.35
N SER A 73 4.83 -22.17 -6.08
CA SER A 73 4.42 -23.35 -5.33
C SER A 73 3.23 -24.06 -5.96
N LEU A 74 2.23 -23.31 -6.45
CA LEU A 74 1.05 -23.89 -7.10
C LEU A 74 1.40 -24.50 -8.45
N VAL A 75 2.26 -23.86 -9.23
CA VAL A 75 2.78 -24.39 -10.50
C VAL A 75 3.50 -25.70 -10.25
N ALA A 76 4.42 -25.74 -9.28
CA ALA A 76 5.16 -26.96 -8.94
C ALA A 76 4.23 -28.09 -8.42
N GLN A 77 3.19 -27.75 -7.66
CA GLN A 77 2.18 -28.73 -7.23
C GLN A 77 1.38 -29.27 -8.41
N ASN A 78 1.00 -28.41 -9.34
CA ASN A 78 0.25 -28.79 -10.54
C ASN A 78 1.09 -29.67 -11.48
N GLU A 79 2.36 -29.36 -11.68
CA GLU A 79 3.28 -30.19 -12.48
C GLU A 79 3.51 -31.58 -11.89
N ARG A 80 3.46 -31.68 -10.56
CA ARG A 80 3.58 -32.96 -9.83
C ARG A 80 2.24 -33.66 -9.64
N PHE A 81 1.14 -33.03 -10.03
CA PHE A 81 -0.18 -33.58 -9.86
C PHE A 81 -0.35 -34.75 -10.84
N GLN A 82 -0.61 -35.93 -10.29
CA GLN A 82 -0.79 -37.15 -11.06
C GLN A 82 -2.04 -37.88 -10.55
N MET A 83 -2.76 -38.45 -11.52
CA MET A 83 -3.95 -39.24 -11.25
C MET A 83 -3.60 -40.46 -10.41
N GLN A 84 -4.35 -40.67 -9.33
CA GLN A 84 -4.19 -41.85 -8.49
C GLN A 84 -4.77 -43.09 -9.19
N PRO A 85 -4.30 -44.32 -8.87
CA PRO A 85 -4.79 -45.54 -9.51
C PRO A 85 -6.29 -45.80 -9.36
N VAL A 86 -6.93 -45.17 -8.37
CA VAL A 86 -8.37 -45.27 -8.08
C VAL A 86 -9.21 -44.19 -8.78
N GLU A 87 -8.57 -43.17 -9.35
CA GLU A 87 -9.24 -42.09 -10.06
C GLU A 87 -9.48 -42.50 -11.51
N THR A 88 -10.68 -42.23 -12.03
CA THR A 88 -11.09 -42.57 -13.40
C THR A 88 -11.44 -41.29 -14.14
N ILE A 89 -10.87 -41.09 -15.33
CA ILE A 89 -11.25 -39.99 -16.23
C ILE A 89 -12.57 -40.42 -16.88
N THR A 90 -13.68 -39.86 -16.40
CA THR A 90 -15.03 -40.11 -16.93
C THR A 90 -15.51 -38.89 -17.69
#